data_AF-A0A257JJG3-F1
#
_entry.id   AF-A0A257JJG3-F1
#
_cell.length_a   1.000
_cell.length_b   1.000
_cell.length_c   1.000
_cell.angle_alpha   90.00
_cell.angle_beta   90.00
_cell.angle_gamma   90.00
#
_symmetry.space_group_name_H-M   'P 1'
#
loop_
_entity.id
_entity.type
_entity.pdbx_description
1 polymer ?
#
loop_
_entity_poly.entity_id
_entity_poly.type
_entity_poly.pdbx_seq_one_letter_code
_entity_poly.pdbx_strand_id
1 'polypeptide(L)'
;FVDRYESRGPISDLLPPTADDGLTFVPTHPATNEALSWMGFEARRSLLSLLDEAITKATSVKVIAYDLSEPEIANRLEALGTRLRIIIDDDGPHGEPHSGETQAATRLIATAGGNIWANYSTTK
;
A
#
# COMPACT_ATOMS: atom_id res chain seq x y z
N PHE A 1 -20.02 -9.34 5.85
CA PHE A 1 -18.74 -9.79 5.26
C PHE A 1 -18.42 -11.21 5.68
N VAL A 2 -18.13 -11.43 6.97
CA VAL A 2 -17.73 -12.73 7.54
C VAL A 2 -18.70 -13.85 7.14
N ASP A 3 -19.99 -13.71 7.46
CA ASP A 3 -21.03 -14.71 7.12
C ASP A 3 -21.08 -15.10 5.63
N ARG A 4 -20.67 -14.18 4.74
CA ARG A 4 -20.71 -14.38 3.28
C ARG A 4 -19.50 -15.17 2.77
N TYR A 5 -18.34 -15.00 3.38
CA TYR A 5 -17.08 -15.53 2.86
C TYR A 5 -16.44 -16.61 3.73
N GLU A 6 -16.75 -16.65 5.04
CA GLU A 6 -16.21 -17.63 5.98
C GLU A 6 -16.56 -19.08 5.60
N SER A 7 -17.76 -19.29 5.06
CA SER A 7 -18.18 -20.59 4.54
C SER A 7 -17.36 -21.08 3.34
N ARG A 8 -16.55 -20.21 2.72
CA ARG A 8 -15.72 -20.48 1.53
C ARG A 8 -14.23 -20.47 1.84
N GLY A 9 -13.84 -20.23 3.09
CA GLY A 9 -12.46 -20.23 3.55
C GLY A 9 -12.26 -19.33 4.77
N PRO A 10 -11.13 -19.45 5.49
CA PRO A 10 -10.80 -18.58 6.61
C PRO A 10 -10.72 -17.11 6.19
N ILE A 11 -11.38 -16.21 6.93
CA ILE A 11 -11.29 -14.76 6.65
C ILE A 11 -9.86 -14.24 6.83
N SER A 12 -9.06 -14.88 7.68
CA SER A 12 -7.62 -14.60 7.85
C SER A 12 -6.79 -14.78 6.58
N ASP A 13 -7.32 -15.47 5.57
CA ASP A 13 -6.63 -15.70 4.30
C ASP A 13 -6.85 -14.54 3.30
N LEU A 14 -7.63 -13.52 3.67
CA LEU A 14 -7.97 -12.37 2.83
C LEU A 14 -7.10 -11.15 3.09
N LEU A 15 -6.68 -10.94 4.33
CA LEU A 15 -5.92 -9.77 4.78
C LEU A 15 -4.83 -10.22 5.76
N PRO A 16 -3.68 -9.52 5.80
CA PRO A 16 -2.63 -9.84 6.76
C PRO A 16 -3.15 -9.68 8.20
N PRO A 17 -2.65 -10.50 9.14
CA PRO A 17 -3.03 -10.39 10.54
C PRO A 17 -2.50 -9.12 11.21
N THR A 18 -1.43 -8.55 10.66
CA THR A 18 -0.78 -7.32 11.14
C THR A 18 -0.48 -6.39 9.96
N ALA A 19 -0.34 -5.09 10.21
CA ALA A 19 0.01 -4.11 9.17
C ALA A 19 1.41 -4.36 8.59
N ASP A 20 2.37 -4.76 9.43
CA ASP A 20 3.77 -5.04 9.06
C ASP A 20 3.89 -6.10 7.96
N ASP A 21 3.00 -7.10 8.00
CA ASP A 21 3.00 -8.20 7.04
C ASP A 21 2.39 -7.81 5.69
N GLY A 22 1.71 -6.66 5.61
CA GLY A 22 0.87 -6.28 4.47
C GLY A 22 1.59 -6.27 3.14
N LEU A 23 2.80 -5.70 3.07
CA LEU A 23 3.54 -5.55 1.80
C LEU A 23 4.00 -6.87 1.18
N THR A 24 4.09 -7.93 1.99
CA THR A 24 4.51 -9.27 1.53
C THR A 24 3.37 -10.28 1.57
N PHE A 25 2.22 -9.89 2.10
CA PHE A 25 1.06 -10.75 2.22
C PHE A 25 0.45 -11.05 0.84
N VAL A 26 0.20 -12.33 0.60
CA VAL A 26 -0.49 -12.82 -0.60
C VAL A 26 -1.77 -13.50 -0.13
N PRO A 27 -2.96 -12.95 -0.44
CA PRO A 27 -4.22 -13.58 -0.06
C PRO A 27 -4.37 -14.97 -0.67
N THR A 28 -4.75 -15.96 0.14
CA THR A 28 -4.93 -17.36 -0.28
C THR A 28 -6.39 -17.79 -0.30
N HIS A 29 -7.31 -16.92 0.12
CA HIS A 29 -8.73 -17.24 0.19
C HIS A 29 -9.33 -17.60 -1.20
N PRO A 30 -10.14 -18.66 -1.33
CA PRO A 30 -10.72 -19.05 -2.63
C PRO A 30 -11.61 -18.00 -3.28
N ALA A 31 -12.14 -17.06 -2.49
CA ALA A 31 -13.00 -15.97 -2.95
C ALA A 31 -12.31 -14.60 -2.94
N THR A 32 -10.98 -14.52 -2.88
CA THR A 32 -10.21 -13.26 -2.75
C THR A 32 -10.77 -12.13 -3.60
N ASN A 33 -10.83 -12.29 -4.93
CA ASN A 33 -11.26 -11.21 -5.83
C ASN A 33 -12.67 -10.67 -5.52
N GLU A 34 -13.62 -11.55 -5.19
CA GLU A 34 -15.00 -11.16 -4.86
C GLU A 34 -15.07 -10.48 -3.48
N ALA A 35 -14.44 -11.09 -2.48
CA ALA A 35 -14.45 -10.62 -1.10
C ALA A 35 -13.78 -9.25 -0.97
N LEU A 36 -12.61 -9.11 -1.59
CA LEU A 36 -11.92 -7.84 -1.72
C LEU A 36 -12.83 -6.80 -2.36
N SER A 37 -13.42 -7.07 -3.54
CA SER A 37 -14.36 -6.16 -4.21
C SER A 37 -15.52 -5.69 -3.31
N TRP A 38 -16.00 -6.55 -2.42
CA TRP A 38 -17.12 -6.26 -1.52
C TRP A 38 -16.74 -5.32 -0.35
N MET A 39 -15.50 -5.33 0.12
CA MET A 39 -15.02 -4.53 1.28
C MET A 39 -14.84 -3.03 1.00
N GLY A 40 -15.58 -2.44 0.07
CA GLY A 40 -15.38 -1.03 -0.32
C GLY A 40 -14.20 -0.82 -1.28
N PHE A 41 -13.77 -1.90 -1.96
CA PHE A 41 -12.76 -1.87 -3.01
C PHE A 41 -13.15 -1.03 -4.23
N GLU A 42 -14.33 -0.42 -4.31
CA GLU A 42 -14.58 0.58 -5.36
C GLU A 42 -13.65 1.78 -5.22
N ALA A 43 -13.41 2.24 -3.99
CA ALA A 43 -12.42 3.27 -3.70
C ALA A 43 -11.01 2.79 -4.03
N ARG A 44 -10.66 1.55 -3.65
CA ARG A 44 -9.37 0.95 -4.01
C ARG A 44 -9.21 0.80 -5.53
N ARG A 45 -10.23 0.31 -6.23
CA ARG A 45 -10.27 0.15 -7.69
C ARG A 45 -10.11 1.50 -8.38
N SER A 46 -10.81 2.53 -7.91
CA SER A 46 -10.68 3.90 -8.42
C SER A 46 -9.28 4.46 -8.18
N LEU A 47 -8.70 4.24 -7.00
CA LEU A 47 -7.33 4.66 -6.69
C LEU A 47 -6.30 3.94 -7.56
N LEU A 48 -6.42 2.61 -7.72
CA LEU A 48 -5.55 1.83 -8.59
C LEU A 48 -5.67 2.26 -10.05
N SER A 49 -6.90 2.48 -10.53
CA SER A 49 -7.16 2.95 -11.89
C SER A 49 -6.57 4.34 -12.12
N LEU A 50 -6.68 5.24 -11.13
CA LEU A 50 -6.07 6.57 -11.17
C LEU A 50 -4.53 6.48 -11.28
N LEU A 51 -3.90 5.61 -10.48
CA LEU A 51 -2.45 5.43 -10.52
C LEU A 51 -1.99 4.79 -11.84
N ASP A 52 -2.72 3.79 -12.35
CA ASP A 52 -2.44 3.16 -13.65
C ASP A 52 -2.55 4.18 -14.80
N GLU A 53 -3.54 5.07 -14.74
CA GLU A 53 -3.69 6.16 -15.70
C GLU A 53 -2.54 7.17 -15.59
N ALA A 54 -2.14 7.55 -14.37
CA ALA A 54 -1.03 8.46 -14.14
C ALA A 54 0.31 7.88 -14.63
N ILE A 55 0.52 6.57 -14.47
CA ILE A 55 1.68 5.86 -15.03
C ILE A 55 1.64 5.95 -16.57
N THR A 56 0.50 5.59 -17.18
CA THR A 56 0.33 5.55 -18.64
C THR A 56 0.49 6.93 -19.28
N LYS A 57 -0.04 7.97 -18.63
CA LYS A 57 -0.02 9.35 -19.12
C LYS A 57 1.21 10.15 -18.69
N ALA A 58 2.22 9.50 -18.11
CA ALA A 58 3.44 10.14 -17.60
C ALA A 58 3.16 11.35 -16.69
N THR A 59 2.08 11.28 -15.89
CA THR A 59 1.61 12.39 -15.04
C THR A 59 2.29 12.35 -13.67
N SER A 60 2.49 13.52 -13.06
CA SER A 60 3.02 13.64 -11.70
C SER A 60 1.93 13.46 -10.65
N VAL A 61 2.24 12.74 -9.57
CA VAL A 61 1.31 12.42 -8.49
C VAL A 61 1.89 12.92 -7.17
N LYS A 62 1.05 13.53 -6.35
CA LYS A 62 1.39 13.94 -4.99
C LYS A 62 0.52 13.17 -4.00
N VAL A 63 1.13 12.58 -2.99
CA VAL A 63 0.46 11.69 -2.03
C VAL A 63 0.81 12.09 -0.60
N ILE A 64 -0.18 11.98 0.29
CA ILE A 64 0.03 11.92 1.74
C ILE A 64 -0.49 10.55 2.16
N ALA A 65 0.38 9.70 2.68
CA ALA A 65 0.09 8.31 2.97
C ALA A 65 0.15 8.06 4.48
N TYR A 66 -0.95 7.52 5.00
CA TYR A 66 -1.10 7.00 6.35
C TYR A 66 -1.40 5.51 6.22
N ASP A 67 -0.79 4.66 7.04
CA ASP A 67 -0.93 3.19 6.95
C ASP A 67 -0.53 2.65 5.56
N LEU A 68 0.69 2.99 5.10
CA LEU A 68 1.17 2.60 3.77
C LEU A 68 1.72 1.16 3.79
N SER A 69 0.81 0.20 3.87
CA SER A 69 1.13 -1.24 4.00
C SER A 69 0.62 -2.10 2.85
N GLU A 70 -0.07 -1.52 1.85
CA GLU A 70 -0.73 -2.26 0.76
C GLU A 70 0.18 -2.45 -0.48
N PRO A 71 0.45 -3.70 -0.91
CA PRO A 71 1.42 -3.97 -1.98
C PRO A 71 1.08 -3.37 -3.34
N GLU A 72 -0.19 -3.44 -3.78
CA GLU A 72 -0.59 -2.98 -5.11
C GLU A 72 -0.48 -1.46 -5.26
N ILE A 73 -0.75 -0.72 -4.17
CA ILE A 73 -0.54 0.72 -4.09
C ILE A 73 0.95 1.03 -4.10
N ALA A 74 1.75 0.39 -3.24
CA ALA A 74 3.19 0.62 -3.18
C ALA A 74 3.89 0.36 -4.53
N ASN A 75 3.53 -0.73 -5.22
CA ASN A 75 4.06 -1.09 -6.55
C ASN A 75 3.79 0.00 -7.60
N ARG A 76 2.59 0.60 -7.58
CA ARG A 76 2.22 1.65 -8.54
C ARG A 76 2.87 2.98 -8.21
N LEU A 77 2.97 3.31 -6.93
CA LEU A 77 3.74 4.47 -6.48
C LEU A 77 5.20 4.36 -6.91
N GLU A 78 5.80 3.17 -6.78
CA GLU A 78 7.17 2.89 -7.21
C GLU A 78 7.35 3.07 -8.72
N ALA A 79 6.39 2.59 -9.52
CA ALA A 79 6.38 2.72 -10.99
C ALA A 79 6.25 4.17 -11.50
N LEU A 80 5.81 5.12 -10.67
CA LEU A 80 5.80 6.54 -11.04
C LEU A 80 7.21 7.13 -11.10
N GLY A 81 8.18 6.57 -10.38
CA GLY A 81 9.56 7.07 -10.31
C GLY A 81 9.63 8.53 -9.86
N THR A 82 10.46 9.34 -10.52
CA THR A 82 10.69 10.77 -10.20
C THR A 82 9.46 11.68 -10.32
N ARG A 83 8.34 11.15 -10.82
CA ARG A 83 7.04 11.86 -10.92
C ARG A 83 6.22 11.76 -9.64
N LEU A 84 6.60 10.89 -8.71
CA LEU A 84 5.99 10.82 -7.39
C LEU A 84 6.60 11.88 -6.47
N ARG A 85 5.73 12.59 -5.74
CA ARG A 85 6.09 13.24 -4.46
C ARG A 85 5.20 12.70 -3.36
N ILE A 86 5.77 12.26 -2.26
CA ILE A 86 4.99 11.62 -1.20
C ILE A 86 5.45 12.05 0.18
N ILE A 87 4.47 12.27 1.06
CA ILE A 87 4.66 12.33 2.50
C ILE A 87 4.17 11.00 3.05
N ILE A 88 5.00 10.32 3.84
CA ILE A 88 4.64 9.05 4.49
C ILE A 88 4.63 9.33 5.99
N ASP A 89 3.51 9.01 6.63
CA ASP A 89 3.37 9.10 8.08
C ASP A 89 4.32 8.12 8.77
N ASP A 90 5.00 8.58 9.83
CA ASP A 90 5.96 7.79 10.59
C ASP A 90 5.74 7.91 12.10
N ASP A 91 4.54 8.36 12.51
CA ASP A 91 4.22 8.52 13.92
C ASP A 91 4.05 7.17 14.62
N GLY A 92 4.70 7.03 15.78
CA GLY A 92 4.62 5.84 16.61
C GLY A 92 5.04 4.55 15.87
N PRO A 93 4.20 3.48 15.89
CA PRO A 93 4.51 2.21 15.23
C PRO A 93 4.76 2.32 13.72
N HIS A 94 4.19 3.34 13.06
CA HIS A 94 4.37 3.55 11.62
C HIS A 94 5.82 3.91 11.26
N GLY A 95 6.61 4.42 12.20
CA GLY A 95 8.04 4.69 12.02
C GLY A 95 8.97 3.51 12.37
N GLU A 96 8.44 2.35 12.78
CA GLU A 96 9.28 1.21 13.20
C GLU A 96 10.00 0.56 12.01
N PRO A 97 11.19 -0.05 12.20
CA PRO A 97 11.98 -0.61 11.08
C PRO A 97 11.26 -1.65 10.22
N HIS A 98 10.29 -2.35 10.80
CA HIS A 98 9.50 -3.38 10.11
C HIS A 98 8.13 -2.87 9.63
N SER A 99 7.78 -1.61 9.87
CA SER A 99 6.50 -1.06 9.42
C SER A 99 6.35 -1.12 7.91
N GLY A 100 5.11 -1.17 7.43
CA GLY A 100 4.81 -1.09 6.01
C GLY A 100 5.36 0.19 5.40
N GLU A 101 5.28 1.30 6.13
CA GLU A 101 5.76 2.62 5.75
C GLU A 101 7.28 2.65 5.57
N THR A 102 8.04 2.07 6.51
CA THR A 102 9.50 2.01 6.43
C THR A 102 9.95 1.19 5.24
N GLN A 103 9.31 0.05 5.02
CA GLN A 103 9.57 -0.81 3.88
C GLN A 103 9.19 -0.13 2.55
N ALA A 104 8.01 0.50 2.48
CA ALA A 104 7.55 1.23 1.30
C ALA A 104 8.45 2.42 0.99
N ALA A 105 8.81 3.23 2.00
CA ALA A 105 9.71 4.36 1.82
C ALA A 105 11.08 3.93 1.30
N THR A 106 11.65 2.84 1.84
CA THR A 106 12.92 2.28 1.37
C THR A 106 12.86 1.94 -0.12
N ARG A 107 11.78 1.30 -0.58
CA ARG A 107 11.56 0.98 -1.99
C ARG A 107 11.40 2.24 -2.84
N LEU A 108 10.56 3.18 -2.39
CA LEU A 108 10.24 4.39 -3.14
C LEU A 108 11.45 5.34 -3.25
N ILE A 109 12.34 5.40 -2.25
CA ILE A 109 13.57 6.21 -2.31
C ILE A 109 14.45 5.76 -3.48
N ALA A 110 14.50 4.45 -3.76
CA ALA A 110 15.28 3.90 -4.85
C ALA A 110 14.76 4.33 -6.25
N THR A 111 13.47 4.65 -6.40
CA THR A 111 12.87 5.00 -7.70
C THR A 111 12.50 6.48 -7.87
N ALA A 112 12.04 7.15 -6.80
CA ALA A 112 11.55 8.52 -6.84
C ALA A 112 12.60 9.59 -6.51
N GLY A 113 13.75 9.18 -5.95
CA GLY A 113 14.82 10.07 -5.51
C GLY A 113 14.41 10.93 -4.30
N GLY A 114 14.95 12.16 -4.20
CA GLY A 114 14.73 13.09 -3.06
C GLY A 114 13.34 13.71 -2.94
N ASN A 115 12.31 13.11 -3.55
CA ASN A 115 10.93 13.60 -3.56
C ASN A 115 10.05 12.97 -2.45
N ILE A 116 10.68 12.34 -1.46
CA ILE A 116 10.03 11.60 -0.39
C ILE A 116 10.30 12.31 0.92
N TRP A 117 9.23 12.67 1.63
CA TRP A 117 9.29 13.14 3.00
C TRP A 117 8.70 12.09 3.92
N ALA A 118 9.59 11.32 4.52
CA ALA A 118 9.34 10.54 5.71
C ALA A 118 10.41 11.02 6.70
N ASN A 119 10.03 11.46 7.90
CA ASN A 119 10.98 11.94 8.88
C ASN A 119 11.67 10.75 9.58
N TYR A 120 12.36 9.92 8.81
CA TYR A 120 13.33 8.98 9.37
C TYR A 120 14.47 9.82 9.93
N SER A 121 14.34 10.26 11.18
CA SER A 121 15.47 10.71 11.95
C SER A 121 16.46 9.56 11.96
N THR A 122 17.57 9.69 11.25
CA THR A 122 18.72 8.78 11.34
C THR A 122 19.43 8.85 12.70
N THR A 123 18.73 9.38 13.71
CA THR A 123 19.17 9.59 15.10
C THR A 123 17.94 9.58 16.01
N LYS A 124 17.54 8.40 16.47
CA LYS A 124 16.96 8.23 17.80
C LYS A 124 17.69 7.10 18.49
#